data_AF-A0A4R3Z3N3-F1
#
_entry.id   AF-A0A4R3Z3N3-F1
#
_cell.length_a   1.000
_cell.length_b   1.000
_cell.length_c   1.000
_cell.angle_alpha   90.00
_cell.angle_beta   90.00
_cell.angle_gamma   90.00
#
_symmetry.space_group_name_H-M   'P 1'
#
loop_
_entity.id
_entity.type
_entity.pdbx_description
1 polymer ?
#
loop_
_entity_poly.entity_id
_entity_poly.type
_entity_poly.pdbx_seq_one_letter_code
_entity_poly.pdbx_strand_id
1 'polypeptide(L)'
;MTETIKVTFADRGQDFIAWYIRNKKVIDCQPFQGSVWVGTRIIGRPIVGKRLAIITRDGCMGQLGYPVECIETLSVDETDKVETYYQGWLEIINRRSKQPRATS
;
A
#
# COMPACT_ATOMS: atom_id res chain seq x y z
N MET A 1 -12.83 14.45 -6.19
CA MET A 1 -12.10 14.49 -4.90
C MET A 1 -11.56 13.09 -4.66
N THR A 2 -10.25 12.89 -4.72
CA THR A 2 -9.61 11.59 -4.47
C THR A 2 -9.25 11.49 -3.01
N GLU A 3 -10.11 10.85 -2.22
CA GLU A 3 -9.88 10.62 -0.80
C GLU A 3 -8.67 9.68 -0.60
N THR A 4 -7.80 10.06 0.33
CA THR A 4 -6.69 9.23 0.81
C THR A 4 -7.06 8.76 2.21
N ILE A 5 -6.95 7.45 2.43
CA ILE A 5 -7.19 6.85 3.73
C ILE A 5 -5.94 6.12 4.18
N LYS A 6 -5.67 6.17 5.47
CA LYS A 6 -4.70 5.32 6.15
C LYS A 6 -5.46 4.14 6.74
N VAL A 7 -5.01 2.93 6.42
CA VAL A 7 -5.56 1.68 6.91
C VAL A 7 -4.51 1.02 7.77
N THR A 8 -4.78 0.91 9.06
CA THR A 8 -3.94 0.21 10.03
C THR A 8 -4.44 -1.22 10.16
N PHE A 9 -3.54 -2.19 10.14
CA PHE A 9 -3.82 -3.61 10.30
C PHE A 9 -3.43 -4.08 11.70
N ALA A 10 -4.12 -5.10 12.20
CA ALA A 10 -3.79 -5.70 13.49
C ALA A 10 -2.36 -6.24 13.48
N ASP A 11 -1.58 -5.86 14.48
CA ASP A 11 -0.20 -6.36 14.64
C ASP A 11 -0.21 -7.83 15.07
N ARG A 12 0.47 -8.67 14.30
CA ARG A 12 0.66 -10.10 14.52
C ARG A 12 2.12 -10.50 14.27
N GLY A 13 3.05 -9.55 14.41
CA GLY A 13 4.47 -9.75 14.13
C GLY A 13 4.85 -9.64 12.64
N GLN A 14 4.04 -8.97 11.81
CA GLN A 14 4.39 -8.68 10.42
C GLN A 14 5.29 -7.43 10.29
N ASP A 15 5.97 -7.28 9.15
CA ASP A 15 6.86 -6.14 8.89
C ASP A 15 6.16 -4.81 8.55
N PHE A 16 4.83 -4.80 8.43
CA PHE A 16 4.05 -3.59 8.13
C PHE A 16 2.75 -3.52 8.91
N ILE A 17 2.38 -2.33 9.34
CA ILE A 17 1.17 -2.13 10.15
C ILE A 17 0.22 -1.13 9.51
N ALA A 18 0.67 -0.29 8.57
CA ALA A 18 -0.15 0.76 7.98
C ALA A 18 0.03 0.86 6.47
N TRP A 19 -1.08 0.96 5.75
CA TRP A 19 -1.12 1.28 4.32
C TRP A 19 -1.81 2.61 4.10
N TYR A 20 -1.24 3.42 3.21
CA TYR A 20 -1.88 4.63 2.71
C TYR A 20 -2.48 4.31 1.34
N ILE A 21 -3.79 4.49 1.21
CA ILE A 21 -4.55 4.13 0.02
C ILE A 21 -5.24 5.36 -0.53
N ARG A 22 -4.98 5.65 -1.80
CA ARG A 22 -5.65 6.71 -2.55
C ARG A 22 -6.30 6.12 -3.79
N ASN A 23 -7.58 6.43 -3.98
CA ASN A 23 -8.36 5.92 -5.12
C ASN A 23 -8.22 4.39 -5.31
N LYS A 24 -8.35 3.64 -4.21
CA LYS A 24 -8.17 2.17 -4.14
C LYS A 24 -6.77 1.67 -4.51
N LYS A 25 -5.76 2.52 -4.61
CA LYS A 25 -4.37 2.14 -4.87
C LYS A 25 -3.51 2.43 -3.64
N VAL A 26 -2.68 1.47 -3.25
CA VAL A 26 -1.70 1.64 -2.19
C VAL A 26 -0.60 2.56 -2.71
N ILE A 27 -0.43 3.70 -2.06
CA ILE A 27 0.56 4.72 -2.39
C ILE A 27 1.75 4.71 -1.43
N ASP A 28 1.56 4.25 -0.20
CA ASP A 28 2.65 4.03 0.76
C ASP A 28 2.33 2.87 1.72
N CYS A 29 3.36 2.26 2.29
CA CYS A 29 3.25 1.17 3.27
C CYS A 29 4.36 1.29 4.32
N GLN A 30 3.98 1.28 5.60
CA GLN A 30 4.87 1.57 6.72
C GLN A 30 4.79 0.52 7.84
N PRO A 31 5.89 0.33 8.60
CA PRO A 31 7.22 0.96 8.40
C PRO A 31 8.04 0.33 7.25
N PHE A 32 7.75 -0.91 6.84
CA PHE A 32 8.54 -1.61 5.82
C PHE A 32 7.69 -2.14 4.67
N GLN A 33 8.37 -2.79 3.71
CA GLN A 33 7.77 -3.45 2.53
C GLN A 33 7.05 -2.53 1.53
N GLY A 34 7.28 -1.21 1.55
CA GLY A 34 6.75 -0.28 0.54
C GLY A 34 7.00 -0.72 -0.90
N SER A 35 8.21 -1.16 -1.25
CA SER A 35 8.51 -1.63 -2.62
C SER A 35 7.70 -2.85 -3.11
N VAL A 36 7.16 -3.64 -2.18
CA VAL A 36 6.34 -4.83 -2.46
C VAL A 36 4.88 -4.42 -2.66
N TRP A 37 4.35 -3.60 -1.75
CA TRP A 37 2.92 -3.31 -1.69
C TRP A 37 2.51 -2.04 -2.45
N VAL A 38 3.40 -1.06 -2.61
CA VAL A 38 3.11 0.17 -3.35
C VAL A 38 2.78 -0.17 -4.80
N GLY A 39 1.62 0.32 -5.25
CA GLY A 39 1.04 0.00 -6.56
C GLY A 39 -0.07 -1.05 -6.52
N THR A 40 -0.22 -1.78 -5.42
CA THR A 40 -1.31 -2.75 -5.20
C THR A 40 -2.65 -2.03 -5.21
N ARG A 41 -3.68 -2.70 -5.76
CA ARG A 41 -5.06 -2.18 -5.79
C ARG A 41 -5.91 -2.95 -4.79
N ILE A 42 -6.77 -2.27 -4.06
CA ILE A 42 -7.73 -2.91 -3.16
C ILE A 42 -9.03 -3.23 -3.91
N ILE A 43 -9.62 -4.37 -3.60
CA ILE A 43 -10.93 -4.78 -4.10
C ILE A 43 -11.97 -4.42 -3.04
N GLY A 44 -12.89 -3.52 -3.37
CA GLY A 44 -13.93 -3.06 -2.46
C GLY A 44 -13.47 -1.92 -1.54
N ARG A 45 -14.16 -1.77 -0.41
CA ARG A 45 -13.85 -0.78 0.64
C ARG A 45 -13.23 -1.52 1.84
N PRO A 46 -12.20 -0.96 2.50
CA PRO A 46 -11.70 -1.53 3.73
C PRO A 46 -12.78 -1.44 4.82
N ILE A 47 -12.90 -2.50 5.63
CA ILE A 47 -13.87 -2.60 6.71
C ILE A 47 -13.11 -3.05 7.95
N VAL A 48 -13.22 -2.29 9.04
CA VAL A 48 -12.61 -2.63 10.33
C VAL A 48 -13.08 -4.02 10.79
N GLY A 49 -12.15 -4.82 11.30
CA GLY A 49 -12.34 -6.20 11.72
C GLY A 49 -12.34 -7.22 10.58
N LYS A 50 -12.33 -6.78 9.30
CA LYS A 50 -12.28 -7.68 8.14
C LYS A 50 -10.93 -7.66 7.45
N ARG A 51 -10.65 -8.73 6.73
CA ARG A 51 -9.47 -8.86 5.86
C ARG A 51 -9.70 -8.12 4.55
N LEU A 52 -8.63 -7.55 4.01
CA LEU A 52 -8.67 -6.73 2.80
C LEU A 52 -8.32 -7.58 1.56
N ALA A 53 -9.21 -7.59 0.57
CA ALA A 53 -8.94 -8.20 -0.73
C ALA A 53 -8.12 -7.24 -1.60
N ILE A 54 -7.11 -7.77 -2.29
CA ILE A 54 -6.13 -6.98 -3.03
C ILE A 54 -5.79 -7.62 -4.39
N ILE A 55 -5.31 -6.79 -5.30
CA ILE A 55 -4.68 -7.16 -6.57
C ILE A 55 -3.28 -6.57 -6.54
N THR A 56 -2.26 -7.41 -6.50
CA THR A 56 -0.87 -6.96 -6.50
C THR A 56 -0.52 -6.27 -7.82
N ARG A 57 0.63 -5.58 -7.86
CA ARG A 57 1.11 -4.91 -9.07
C ARG A 57 1.26 -5.87 -10.25
N ASP A 58 1.63 -7.12 -9.98
CA ASP A 58 1.78 -8.20 -10.97
C ASP A 58 0.43 -8.79 -11.44
N GLY A 59 -0.69 -8.29 -10.93
CA GLY A 59 -2.04 -8.72 -11.31
C GLY A 59 -2.57 -9.92 -10.52
N CYS A 60 -1.80 -10.44 -9.56
CA CYS A 60 -2.25 -11.54 -8.72
C CYS A 60 -3.30 -11.06 -7.71
N MET A 61 -4.45 -11.73 -7.71
CA MET A 61 -5.48 -11.53 -6.69
C MET A 61 -5.09 -12.25 -5.41
N GLY A 62 -5.32 -11.60 -4.27
CA GLY A 62 -5.04 -12.14 -2.97
C GLY A 62 -5.87 -11.47 -1.88
N GLN A 63 -5.69 -11.95 -0.66
CA GLN A 63 -6.32 -11.36 0.51
C GLN A 63 -5.25 -11.21 1.60
N LEU A 64 -5.20 -10.03 2.21
CA LEU A 64 -4.35 -9.79 3.36
C LEU A 64 -4.77 -10.69 4.51
N GLY A 65 -3.82 -11.44 5.07
CA GLY A 65 -4.05 -12.30 6.24
C GLY A 65 -4.42 -11.52 7.50
N TYR A 66 -4.11 -10.23 7.52
CA TYR A 66 -4.28 -9.34 8.66
C TYR A 66 -5.61 -8.58 8.55
N PRO A 67 -6.45 -8.61 9.60
CA PRO A 67 -7.66 -7.81 9.62
C PRO A 67 -7.31 -6.32 9.77
N VAL A 68 -8.16 -5.47 9.18
CA VAL A 68 -8.09 -4.03 9.36
C VAL A 68 -8.46 -3.69 10.80
N GLU A 69 -7.64 -2.90 11.47
CA GLU A 69 -7.84 -2.46 12.84
C GLU A 69 -8.38 -1.03 12.89
N CYS A 70 -7.85 -0.13 12.07
CA CYS A 70 -8.27 1.27 12.03
C CYS A 70 -8.30 1.79 10.59
N ILE A 71 -9.21 2.72 10.31
CA ILE A 71 -9.31 3.44 9.05
C ILE A 71 -9.42 4.92 9.37
N GLU A 72 -8.44 5.70 8.91
CA GLU A 72 -8.35 7.14 9.14
C GLU A 72 -8.39 7.85 7.78
N THR A 73 -9.27 8.84 7.61
CA THR A 73 -9.26 9.69 6.41
C THR A 73 -8.22 10.79 6.60
N LEU A 74 -7.29 10.89 5.67
CA LEU A 74 -6.20 11.86 5.74
C LEU A 74 -6.65 13.24 5.28
N SER A 75 -6.08 14.27 5.91
CA SER A 75 -6.24 15.65 5.47
C SER A 75 -5.52 15.90 4.13
N VAL A 76 -5.77 17.07 3.53
CA VAL A 76 -5.12 17.48 2.27
C VAL A 76 -3.60 17.60 2.45
N ASP A 77 -3.14 18.15 3.58
CA ASP A 77 -1.71 18.29 3.90
C ASP A 77 -1.00 16.94 4.03
N GLU A 78 -1.61 16.00 4.74
CA GLU A 78 -1.07 14.65 4.86
C GLU A 78 -1.08 13.90 3.54
N THR A 79 -2.12 14.09 2.73
CA THR A 79 -2.20 13.52 1.39
C THR A 79 -1.03 13.97 0.52
N ASP A 80 -0.67 15.26 0.57
CA ASP A 80 0.44 15.84 -0.19
C ASP A 80 1.80 15.24 0.22
N LYS A 81 2.02 15.09 1.53
CA LYS A 81 3.20 14.41 2.09
C LYS A 81 3.31 12.97 1.61
N VAL A 82 2.22 12.21 1.67
CA VAL A 82 2.21 10.81 1.24
C VAL A 82 2.40 10.69 -0.27
N GLU A 83 1.86 11.63 -1.05
CA GLU A 83 2.10 11.69 -2.49
C GLU A 83 3.58 11.87 -2.83
N THR A 84 4.30 12.71 -2.07
CA THR A 84 5.75 12.86 -2.22
C THR A 84 6.48 11.54 -1.99
N TYR A 85 6.11 10.77 -0.94
CA TYR A 85 6.69 9.44 -0.71
C TYR A 85 6.38 8.46 -1.83
N TYR A 86 5.15 8.52 -2.37
CA TYR A 86 4.74 7.68 -3.48
C TYR A 86 5.57 7.93 -4.74
N GLN A 87 5.88 9.18 -5.07
CA GLN A 87 6.78 9.50 -6.21
C GLN A 87 8.16 8.87 -6.01
N GLY A 88 8.74 8.99 -4.81
CA GLY A 88 10.02 8.35 -4.49
C GLY A 88 9.97 6.83 -4.63
N TRP A 89 8.88 6.19 -4.19
CA TRP A 89 8.68 4.75 -4.41
C TRP A 89 8.58 4.38 -5.88
N LEU A 90 7.86 5.16 -6.70
CA LEU A 90 7.76 4.91 -8.14
C LEU A 90 9.13 4.94 -8.81
N GLU A 91 10.01 5.87 -8.42
CA GLU A 91 11.37 5.92 -8.93
C GLU A 91 12.19 4.67 -8.55
N ILE A 92 12.13 4.24 -7.29
CA ILE A 92 12.82 3.04 -6.79
C ILE A 92 12.31 1.79 -7.51
N ILE A 93 11.00 1.65 -7.66
CA ILE A 93 10.35 0.52 -8.32
C ILE A 93 10.75 0.47 -9.80
N ASN A 94 10.66 1.61 -10.50
CA ASN A 94 11.02 1.69 -11.92
C ASN A 94 12.51 1.41 -12.15
N ARG A 95 13.38 1.83 -11.22
CA ARG A 95 14.80 1.51 -11.25
C ARG A 95 15.06 0.01 -11.11
N ARG A 96 14.34 -0.67 -10.21
CA ARG A 96 14.42 -2.14 -10.05
C ARG A 96 13.92 -2.91 -11.26
N SER A 97 12.87 -2.43 -11.95
CA SER A 97 12.38 -3.09 -13.18
C SER A 97 13.33 -2.98 -14.36
N LYS A 98 14.27 -2.02 -14.35
CA LYS A 98 15.24 -1.79 -15.44
C LYS A 98 16.58 -2.49 -15.25
N GLN A 99 16.84 -3.15 -14.12
CA GLN A 99 18.04 -3.98 -14.01
C GLN A 99 17.81 -5.33 -14.69
N PRO A 100 18.59 -5.69 -15.74
CA PRO A 100 18.56 -7.05 -16.25
C PRO A 100 18.95 -8.00 -15.12
N ARG A 101 18.19 -9.08 -14.95
CA ARG A 101 18.60 -10.19 -14.09
C ARG A 101 19.95 -10.68 -14.63
N ALA A 102 21.02 -10.39 -13.91
CA ALA A 102 22.28 -11.07 -14.11
C ALA A 102 22.04 -12.53 -13.76
N THR A 103 21.86 -13.36 -14.78
CA THR A 103 21.94 -14.81 -14.70
C THR A 103 23.37 -15.16 -14.30
N SER A 104 23.57 -15.59 -13.06
CA SER A 104 24.70 -16.46 -12.68
C SER A 104 24.41 -17.89 -13.09
#